data_AF-A0A7C2G3Y8-F1
#
_entry.id   AF-A0A7C2G3Y8-F1
#
_cell.length_a   1.000
_cell.length_b   1.000
_cell.length_c   1.000
_cell.angle_alpha   90.00
_cell.angle_beta   90.00
_cell.angle_gamma   90.00
#
_symmetry.space_group_name_H-M   'P 1'
#
loop_
_entity.id
_entity.type
_entity.pdbx_description
1 polymer ?
#
loop_
_entity_poly.entity_id
_entity_poly.type
_entity_poly.pdbx_seq_one_letter_code
_entity_poly.pdbx_strand_id
1 'polypeptide(L)'
;MRRILGLLCLFSCSGAVFAKLPVLSPLPLPEATVEVDRAARKGWVLYQVRPGDTLAGIAARFGVDPRHIQWSSGLKDDRLQVGQELRIPLVAAEERSPRVPPGVEVYRVRPGDTLASLAQRYGLSPLDLVSANPSLESLDRLVAGSVIYIPKGAKGLLVSLPEGETLVDLAGRFGLSPVAVARANGIQDPTELRPGDLVLLPGIQARTTYQRLLAKQEEERQARLEAERRRQEEERRLAEERRRQEAQRQARLRQAQAPKPQVRRVSYQEGGLRWPLSGFRITTYFGQRGAFQRFHTGIDLAAPYGTPIAAAKSGQVEVAGWSALGYGFHVILDHGGGVETLYAHLSRIAVRPGEWVEAGQVIGYVGSTGWSTGPHLHFEVRVGGVPQNPLAYLP
;
A
#
# COMPACT_ATOMS: atom_id res chain seq x y z
N MET A 1 -36.79 -42.83 39.94
CA MET A 1 -37.07 -43.25 41.33
C MET A 1 -35.85 -42.90 42.19
N ARG A 2 -36.03 -42.20 43.31
CA ARG A 2 -34.96 -41.99 44.31
C ARG A 2 -34.55 -43.35 44.91
N ARG A 3 -33.24 -43.61 45.08
CA ARG A 3 -32.60 -44.02 46.36
C ARG A 3 -31.18 -44.58 46.19
N ILE A 4 -30.34 -44.27 47.20
CA ILE A 4 -29.35 -45.12 47.91
C ILE A 4 -28.07 -45.49 47.12
N LEU A 5 -26.85 -45.07 47.49
CA LEU A 5 -25.96 -45.36 48.65
C LEU A 5 -24.83 -46.32 48.20
N GLY A 6 -23.58 -46.04 48.58
CA GLY A 6 -22.43 -46.95 48.47
C GLY A 6 -21.14 -46.24 48.04
N LEU A 7 -20.25 -45.79 48.93
CA LEU A 7 -19.25 -46.51 49.76
C LEU A 7 -17.85 -46.50 49.13
N LEU A 8 -16.85 -46.20 49.99
CA LEU A 8 -15.40 -46.47 49.99
C LEU A 8 -14.52 -45.20 49.96
N CYS A 9 -14.07 -44.70 51.13
CA CYS A 9 -12.92 -45.11 51.97
C CYS A 9 -11.57 -44.64 51.41
N LEU A 10 -10.81 -43.84 52.18
CA LEU A 10 -9.53 -44.23 52.79
C LEU A 10 -8.79 -43.06 53.49
N PHE A 11 -8.34 -43.35 54.72
CA PHE A 11 -7.14 -42.84 55.44
C PHE A 11 -7.02 -41.34 55.80
N SER A 12 -6.45 -40.90 56.93
CA SER A 12 -5.83 -41.54 58.11
C SER A 12 -5.73 -40.49 59.24
N CYS A 13 -5.49 -40.97 60.46
CA CYS A 13 -5.47 -40.27 61.76
C CYS A 13 -4.61 -38.99 61.85
N SER A 14 -5.13 -38.04 62.63
CA SER A 14 -4.47 -36.82 63.11
C SER A 14 -3.56 -37.09 64.31
N GLY A 15 -2.38 -36.46 64.31
CA GLY A 15 -1.43 -36.48 65.42
C GLY A 15 -0.76 -35.11 65.63
N ALA A 16 -0.81 -34.68 66.89
CA ALA A 16 0.10 -33.80 67.62
C ALA A 16 0.31 -32.33 67.21
N VAL A 17 0.09 -31.49 68.23
CA VAL A 17 0.24 -30.04 68.32
C VAL A 17 1.70 -29.65 68.61
N PHE A 18 2.24 -28.65 67.92
CA PHE A 18 3.34 -27.82 68.42
C PHE A 18 3.15 -26.36 67.96
N ALA A 19 3.46 -25.44 68.87
CA ALA A 19 3.16 -24.02 68.85
C ALA A 19 3.78 -23.26 67.65
N LYS A 20 2.99 -22.36 67.04
CA LYS A 20 3.44 -21.37 66.05
C LYS A 20 3.78 -20.05 66.74
N LEU A 21 4.99 -19.56 66.48
CA LEU A 21 5.45 -18.19 66.77
C LEU A 21 4.57 -17.15 66.03
N PRO A 22 4.33 -15.96 66.60
CA PRO A 22 3.61 -14.90 65.90
C PRO A 22 4.50 -14.26 64.84
N VAL A 23 4.02 -14.27 63.60
CA VAL A 23 4.59 -13.52 62.47
C VAL A 23 4.24 -12.05 62.66
N LEU A 24 5.26 -11.19 62.72
CA LEU A 24 5.11 -9.73 62.71
C LEU A 24 4.30 -9.30 61.48
N SER A 25 3.23 -8.54 61.72
CA SER A 25 2.47 -7.85 60.68
C SER A 25 3.35 -6.84 59.93
N PRO A 26 3.27 -6.73 58.59
CA PRO A 26 3.85 -5.61 57.88
C PRO A 26 3.04 -4.34 58.15
N LEU A 27 3.70 -3.27 58.60
CA LEU A 27 3.14 -1.94 58.71
C LEU A 27 2.71 -1.42 57.31
N PRO A 28 1.57 -0.71 57.18
CA PRO A 28 1.17 -0.10 55.92
C PRO A 28 2.02 1.15 55.66
N LEU A 29 2.74 1.19 54.54
CA LEU A 29 3.33 2.42 54.03
C LEU A 29 2.25 3.21 53.28
N PRO A 30 2.11 4.53 53.49
CA PRO A 30 1.20 5.35 52.70
C PRO A 30 1.68 5.45 51.25
N GLU A 31 0.83 5.07 50.30
CA GLU A 31 1.00 5.38 48.87
C GLU A 31 0.87 6.89 48.68
N ALA A 32 1.99 7.61 48.75
CA ALA A 32 2.08 8.97 48.29
C ALA A 32 2.45 8.96 46.80
N THR A 33 1.46 9.12 45.92
CA THR A 33 1.67 9.54 44.54
C THR A 33 2.26 10.94 44.55
N VAL A 34 3.56 11.07 44.31
CA VAL A 34 4.22 12.36 44.14
C VAL A 34 4.14 12.75 42.67
N GLU A 35 3.32 13.75 42.37
CA GLU A 35 3.39 14.48 41.11
C GLU A 35 4.77 15.13 41.00
N VAL A 36 5.46 14.90 39.88
CA VAL A 36 6.78 15.48 39.61
C VAL A 36 6.58 16.93 39.18
N ASP A 37 6.41 17.80 40.17
CA ASP A 37 6.58 19.24 39.97
C ASP A 37 8.09 19.55 40.01
N ARG A 38 8.56 20.34 39.04
CA ARG A 38 9.99 20.59 38.83
C ARG A 38 10.58 21.37 40.01
N ALA A 39 11.36 20.69 40.86
CA ALA A 39 12.09 21.33 41.94
C ALA A 39 13.29 22.15 41.42
N ALA A 40 13.39 23.39 41.89
CA ALA A 40 14.55 24.26 41.69
C ALA A 40 15.82 23.66 42.32
N ARG A 41 16.88 23.58 41.53
CA ARG A 41 18.22 23.07 41.85
C ARG A 41 18.94 23.98 42.87
N LYS A 42 19.01 23.58 44.15
CA LYS A 42 20.03 24.00 45.16
C LYS A 42 19.85 23.13 46.43
N GLY A 43 20.69 22.12 46.61
CA GLY A 43 20.62 21.21 47.77
C GLY A 43 21.97 20.54 48.06
N TRP A 44 22.06 19.83 49.19
CA TRP A 44 23.26 19.08 49.60
C TRP A 44 22.91 17.61 49.78
N VAL A 45 23.81 16.72 49.40
CA VAL A 45 23.81 15.32 49.86
C VAL A 45 24.77 15.22 51.04
N LEU A 46 24.27 14.68 52.16
CA LEU A 46 25.13 14.33 53.28
C LEU A 46 25.79 12.99 52.99
N TYR A 47 27.12 12.95 53.05
CA TYR A 47 27.91 11.76 52.80
C TYR A 47 28.83 11.46 53.97
N GLN A 48 28.76 10.23 54.47
CA GLN A 48 29.65 9.78 55.55
C GLN A 48 30.88 9.09 54.97
N VAL A 49 32.05 9.64 55.26
CA VAL A 49 33.36 9.15 54.78
C VAL A 49 33.58 7.71 55.25
N ARG A 50 33.93 6.82 54.31
CA ARG A 50 34.21 5.40 54.55
C ARG A 50 35.71 5.13 54.56
N PRO A 51 36.16 4.00 55.14
CA PRO A 51 37.56 3.59 55.07
C PRO A 51 38.03 3.50 53.60
N GLY A 52 39.11 4.22 53.28
CA GLY A 52 39.70 4.25 51.94
C GLY A 52 39.17 5.35 51.02
N ASP A 53 38.19 6.15 51.45
CA ASP A 53 37.74 7.29 50.67
C ASP A 53 38.80 8.40 50.62
N THR A 54 38.89 9.05 49.47
CA THR A 54 39.64 10.29 49.29
C THR A 54 38.69 11.40 48.87
N LEU A 55 39.01 12.65 49.20
CA LEU A 55 38.19 13.80 48.82
C LEU A 55 38.00 13.86 47.29
N ALA A 56 39.07 13.61 46.52
CA ALA A 56 39.02 13.53 45.07
C ALA A 56 38.12 12.38 44.57
N GLY A 57 38.20 11.19 45.18
CA GLY A 57 37.36 10.04 44.82
C GLY A 57 35.88 10.26 45.10
N ILE A 58 35.55 10.87 46.24
CA ILE A 58 34.18 11.26 46.58
C ILE A 58 33.69 12.33 45.60
N ALA A 59 34.48 13.38 45.36
CA ALA A 59 34.13 14.45 44.43
C ALA A 59 33.83 13.94 43.02
N ALA A 60 34.67 13.03 42.51
CA ALA A 60 34.45 12.38 41.23
C ALA A 60 33.16 11.54 41.20
N ARG A 61 32.88 10.79 42.27
CA ARG A 61 31.67 9.97 42.39
C ARG A 61 30.38 10.79 42.33
N PHE A 62 30.41 12.01 42.86
CA PHE A 62 29.25 12.90 42.89
C PHE A 62 29.27 13.98 41.80
N GLY A 63 30.28 13.99 40.92
CA GLY A 63 30.38 14.92 39.80
C GLY A 63 30.60 16.39 40.22
N VAL A 64 31.32 16.63 41.32
CA VAL A 64 31.55 17.97 41.88
C VAL A 64 33.05 18.26 42.02
N ASP A 65 33.44 19.54 42.05
CA ASP A 65 34.82 19.93 42.34
C ASP A 65 35.16 19.63 43.82
N PRO A 66 36.30 18.98 44.13
CA PRO A 66 36.73 18.72 45.51
C PRO A 66 36.70 19.96 46.41
N ARG A 67 37.06 21.13 45.87
CA ARG A 67 37.09 22.41 46.61
C ARG A 67 35.70 22.87 47.02
N HIS A 68 34.67 22.53 46.24
CA HIS A 68 33.30 22.83 46.61
C HIS A 68 32.85 21.99 47.82
N ILE A 69 33.28 20.73 47.92
CA ILE A 69 33.04 19.88 49.10
C ILE A 69 33.80 20.43 50.32
N GLN A 70 35.04 20.90 50.14
CA GLN A 70 35.82 21.49 51.23
C GLN A 70 35.13 22.73 51.80
N TRP A 71 34.75 23.66 50.92
CA TRP A 71 34.08 24.88 51.33
C TRP A 71 32.75 24.60 52.03
N SER A 72 31.93 23.71 51.47
CA SER A 72 30.61 23.39 52.02
C SER A 72 30.64 22.58 53.31
N SER A 73 31.67 21.76 53.49
CA SER A 73 31.87 20.92 54.67
C SER A 73 32.82 21.55 55.68
N GLY A 74 33.34 22.76 55.42
CA GLY A 74 34.24 23.49 56.31
C GLY A 74 35.62 22.85 56.50
N LEU A 75 36.11 22.08 55.51
CA LEU A 75 37.43 21.45 55.55
C LEU A 75 38.53 22.48 55.30
N LYS A 76 39.65 22.36 56.04
CA LYS A 76 40.83 23.21 55.86
C LYS A 76 41.85 22.62 54.88
N ASP A 77 41.80 21.32 54.64
CA ASP A 77 42.67 20.55 53.73
C ASP A 77 41.93 19.33 53.17
N ASP A 78 42.63 18.48 52.41
CA ASP A 78 42.08 17.29 51.76
C ASP A 78 41.98 16.07 52.71
N ARG A 79 42.32 16.23 53.99
CA ARG A 79 42.37 15.09 54.94
C ARG A 79 40.98 14.77 55.45
N LEU A 80 40.55 13.52 55.24
CA LEU A 80 39.26 13.02 55.67
C LEU A 80 39.40 12.00 56.79
N GLN A 81 38.47 12.03 57.74
CA GLN A 81 38.37 11.04 58.81
C GLN A 81 37.21 10.09 58.54
N VAL A 82 37.42 8.79 58.75
CA VAL A 82 36.34 7.80 58.62
C VAL A 82 35.20 8.15 59.58
N GLY A 83 33.97 8.16 59.08
CA GLY A 83 32.77 8.56 59.82
C GLY A 83 32.44 10.05 59.75
N GLN A 84 33.32 10.89 59.19
CA GLN A 84 33.09 12.32 59.01
C GLN A 84 31.97 12.58 58.01
N GLU A 85 31.05 13.49 58.35
CA GLU A 85 30.00 13.91 57.42
C GLU A 85 30.48 15.05 56.53
N LEU A 86 30.31 14.87 55.22
CA LEU A 86 30.57 15.87 54.19
C LEU A 86 29.25 16.33 53.57
N ARG A 87 29.15 17.64 53.34
CA ARG A 87 28.03 18.27 52.63
C ARG A 87 28.40 18.39 51.16
N ILE A 88 27.98 17.44 50.35
CA ILE A 88 28.28 17.43 48.92
C ILE A 88 27.25 18.32 48.21
N PRO A 89 27.64 19.45 47.60
CA PRO A 89 26.69 20.29 46.87
C PRO A 89 26.11 19.52 45.69
N LEU A 90 24.79 19.40 45.61
CA LEU A 90 24.11 19.11 44.35
C LEU A 90 24.07 20.40 43.52
N VAL A 91 25.26 20.86 43.12
CA VAL A 91 25.35 21.73 41.96
C VAL A 91 25.07 20.80 40.79
N ALA A 92 23.97 21.02 40.06
CA ALA A 92 23.88 20.49 38.71
C ALA A 92 25.20 20.87 38.06
N ALA A 93 26.02 19.88 37.67
CA ALA A 93 27.28 20.08 36.99
C ALA A 93 27.05 21.24 36.04
N GLU A 94 27.73 22.37 36.27
CA GLU A 94 27.42 23.59 35.52
C GLU A 94 27.38 23.19 34.06
N GLU A 95 26.19 23.30 33.44
CA GLU A 95 25.96 22.95 32.04
C GLU A 95 26.69 24.03 31.21
N ARG A 96 28.02 24.03 31.32
CA ARG A 96 28.90 24.87 30.55
C ARG A 96 28.66 24.46 29.12
N SER A 97 28.26 25.42 28.29
CA SER A 97 28.15 25.17 26.87
C SER A 97 29.47 24.61 26.36
N PRO A 98 29.45 23.50 25.59
CA PRO A 98 30.65 22.88 25.07
C PRO A 98 31.60 23.90 24.45
N ARG A 99 32.90 23.76 24.72
CA ARG A 99 33.90 24.53 24.01
C ARG A 99 33.80 24.22 22.51
N VAL A 100 33.80 25.27 21.70
CA VAL A 100 33.81 25.18 20.24
C VAL A 100 35.21 25.58 19.74
N PRO A 101 35.83 24.83 18.81
CA PRO A 101 37.13 25.18 18.25
C PRO A 101 37.13 26.55 17.55
N PRO A 102 38.27 27.27 17.54
CA PRO A 102 38.39 28.52 16.81
C PRO A 102 38.12 28.31 15.32
N GLY A 103 37.39 29.24 14.71
CA GLY A 103 37.02 29.17 13.30
C GLY A 103 35.83 28.25 12.99
N VAL A 104 35.14 27.71 14.01
CA VAL A 104 33.84 27.05 13.85
C VAL A 104 32.74 27.97 14.35
N GLU A 105 31.79 28.31 13.48
CA GLU A 105 30.60 29.09 13.84
C GLU A 105 29.44 28.19 14.23
N VAL A 106 28.74 28.57 15.30
CA VAL A 106 27.52 27.92 15.76
C VAL A 106 26.33 28.60 15.08
N TYR A 107 25.71 27.93 14.12
CA TYR A 107 24.56 28.46 13.39
C TYR A 107 23.28 27.75 13.83
N ARG A 108 22.21 28.51 14.09
CA ARG A 108 20.88 27.97 14.34
C ARG A 108 20.10 27.88 13.05
N VAL A 109 19.72 26.65 12.68
CA VAL A 109 18.96 26.34 11.47
C VAL A 109 17.65 27.12 11.46
N ARG A 110 17.39 27.83 10.38
CA ARG A 110 16.13 28.54 10.15
C ARG A 110 15.17 27.67 9.33
N PRO A 111 13.85 27.91 9.41
CA PRO A 111 12.90 27.25 8.52
C PRO A 111 13.29 27.44 7.06
N GLY A 112 13.40 26.34 6.30
CA GLY A 112 13.80 26.35 4.89
C GLY A 112 15.30 26.19 4.63
N ASP A 113 16.15 26.22 5.67
CA ASP A 113 17.58 25.94 5.51
C ASP A 113 17.79 24.47 5.14
N THR A 114 18.61 24.25 4.11
CA THR A 114 19.13 22.94 3.71
C THR A 114 20.65 22.92 3.81
N LEU A 115 21.26 21.73 3.91
CA LEU A 115 22.71 21.63 3.93
C LEU A 115 23.33 22.22 2.66
N ALA A 116 22.69 22.04 1.51
CA ALA A 116 23.11 22.61 0.24
C ALA A 116 23.07 24.15 0.23
N SER A 117 21.98 24.74 0.74
CA SER A 117 21.85 26.20 0.82
C SER A 117 22.90 26.82 1.76
N LEU A 118 23.18 26.17 2.89
CA LEU A 118 24.20 26.60 3.84
C LEU A 118 25.61 26.41 3.25
N ALA A 119 25.88 25.28 2.60
CA ALA A 119 27.14 25.03 1.91
C ALA A 119 27.44 26.14 0.90
N GLN A 120 26.47 26.47 0.04
CA GLN A 120 26.59 27.54 -0.94
C GLN A 120 26.78 28.92 -0.28
N ARG A 121 25.99 29.24 0.76
CA ARG A 121 26.06 30.53 1.45
C ARG A 121 27.42 30.80 2.09
N TYR A 122 28.04 29.75 2.64
CA TYR A 122 29.32 29.87 3.34
C TYR A 122 30.53 29.46 2.47
N GLY A 123 30.33 29.15 1.18
CA GLY A 123 31.40 28.75 0.26
C GLY A 123 32.06 27.42 0.64
N LEU A 124 31.31 26.50 1.24
CA LEU A 124 31.76 25.19 1.70
C LEU A 124 31.25 24.09 0.79
N SER A 125 31.95 22.94 0.78
CA SER A 125 31.37 21.74 0.18
C SER A 125 30.38 21.08 1.14
N PRO A 126 29.36 20.35 0.66
CA PRO A 126 28.48 19.56 1.52
C PRO A 126 29.25 18.56 2.41
N LEU A 127 30.36 18.00 1.90
CA LEU A 127 31.24 17.12 2.67
C LEU A 127 31.91 17.84 3.84
N ASP A 128 32.31 19.11 3.67
CA ASP A 128 32.90 19.91 4.76
C ASP A 128 31.88 20.13 5.89
N LEU A 129 30.62 20.42 5.54
CA LEU A 129 29.55 20.56 6.53
C LEU A 129 29.17 19.24 7.20
N VAL A 130 29.12 18.12 6.46
CA VAL A 130 28.91 16.80 7.09
C VAL A 130 30.07 16.41 7.99
N SER A 131 31.31 16.78 7.63
CA SER A 131 32.48 16.52 8.47
C SER A 131 32.43 17.34 9.77
N ALA A 132 31.92 18.57 9.74
CA ALA A 132 31.68 19.35 10.94
C ALA A 132 30.44 18.90 11.73
N ASN A 133 29.56 18.08 11.14
CA ASN A 133 28.31 17.64 11.75
C ASN A 133 28.06 16.15 11.47
N PRO A 134 28.90 15.24 12.00
CA PRO A 134 28.83 13.82 11.65
C PRO A 134 27.56 13.13 12.18
N SER A 135 26.83 13.75 13.10
CA SER A 135 25.55 13.28 13.64
C SER A 135 24.33 13.61 12.77
N LEU A 136 24.52 14.24 11.60
CA LEU A 136 23.41 14.53 10.68
C LEU A 136 22.70 13.25 10.20
N GLU A 137 21.38 13.34 10.11
CA GLU A 137 20.53 12.23 9.65
C GLU A 137 19.99 12.41 8.22
N SER A 138 20.11 13.62 7.67
CA SER A 138 19.62 13.98 6.33
C SER A 138 20.43 15.16 5.75
N LEU A 139 20.56 15.19 4.42
CA LEU A 139 21.15 16.33 3.68
C LEU A 139 20.10 17.44 3.40
N ASP A 140 18.83 17.04 3.24
CA ASP A 140 17.75 17.94 2.83
C ASP A 140 16.89 18.44 3.98
N ARG A 141 16.80 17.64 5.06
CA ARG A 141 15.97 17.97 6.22
C ARG A 141 16.84 18.39 7.38
N LEU A 142 16.98 19.69 7.57
CA LEU A 142 17.50 20.26 8.80
C LEU A 142 16.34 20.68 9.71
N VAL A 143 16.42 20.33 10.99
CA VAL A 143 15.39 20.67 11.98
C VAL A 143 15.51 22.15 12.34
N ALA A 144 14.48 22.94 12.08
CA ALA A 144 14.49 24.36 12.44
C ALA A 144 14.73 24.53 13.96
N GLY A 145 15.64 25.44 14.31
CA GLY A 145 16.09 25.67 15.68
C GLY A 145 17.23 24.77 16.15
N SER A 146 17.57 23.71 15.41
CA SER A 146 18.75 22.91 15.72
C SER A 146 20.04 23.68 15.46
N VAL A 147 21.11 23.25 16.12
CA VAL A 147 22.45 23.82 15.95
C VAL A 147 23.20 23.03 14.88
N ILE A 148 23.86 23.76 13.98
CA ILE A 148 24.81 23.22 13.02
C ILE A 148 26.13 23.99 13.15
N TYR A 149 27.23 23.27 13.03
CA TYR A 149 28.58 23.82 13.11
C TYR A 149 29.11 24.11 11.71
N ILE A 150 29.54 25.35 11.49
CA ILE A 150 30.02 25.83 10.18
C ILE A 150 31.53 26.07 10.27
N PRO A 151 32.36 25.26 9.61
CA PRO A 151 33.81 25.42 9.64
C PRO A 151 34.23 26.58 8.71
N LYS A 152 34.41 27.77 9.27
CA LYS A 152 34.95 28.97 8.57
C LYS A 152 36.48 28.97 8.48
N GLY A 153 37.14 28.23 9.36
CA GLY A 153 38.60 28.12 9.42
C GLY A 153 39.12 26.78 8.88
N ALA A 154 39.88 26.07 9.71
CA ALA A 154 40.40 24.75 9.35
C ALA A 154 39.25 23.75 9.13
N LYS A 155 39.37 22.97 8.06
CA LYS A 155 38.40 21.93 7.69
C LYS A 155 38.82 20.59 8.28
N GLY A 156 37.84 19.82 8.75
CA GLY A 156 38.11 18.54 9.39
C GLY A 156 36.85 17.92 9.99
N LEU A 157 37.04 16.81 10.68
CA LEU A 157 35.98 16.09 11.37
C LEU A 157 35.81 16.72 12.76
N LEU A 158 34.60 17.16 13.09
CA LEU A 158 34.28 17.69 14.41
C LEU A 158 33.66 16.59 15.26
N VAL A 159 34.25 16.30 16.41
CA VAL A 159 33.78 15.27 17.35
C VAL A 159 33.67 15.83 18.76
N SER A 160 32.71 15.34 19.53
CA SER A 160 32.63 15.61 20.97
C SER A 160 33.63 14.72 21.70
N LEU A 161 34.39 15.28 22.64
CA LEU A 161 35.29 14.50 23.49
C LEU A 161 34.47 13.58 24.40
N PRO A 162 34.67 12.24 24.33
CA PRO A 162 33.92 11.31 25.17
C PRO A 162 34.30 11.37 26.65
N GLU A 163 33.41 10.89 27.53
CA GLU A 163 33.71 10.77 28.96
C GLU A 163 34.88 9.82 29.19
N GLY A 164 35.87 10.27 29.97
CA GLY A 164 37.06 9.49 30.31
C GLY A 164 38.12 9.38 29.20
N GLU A 165 37.93 10.03 28.05
CA GLU A 165 38.90 10.04 26.95
C GLU A 165 39.72 11.34 26.94
N THR A 166 41.04 11.25 26.71
CA THR A 166 41.90 12.42 26.58
C THR A 166 42.08 12.84 25.11
N LEU A 167 42.59 14.05 24.88
CA LEU A 167 42.97 14.49 23.54
C LEU A 167 43.98 13.55 22.86
N VAL A 168 44.87 12.94 23.67
CA VAL A 168 45.89 12.01 23.18
C VAL A 168 45.24 10.72 22.68
N ASP A 169 44.31 10.17 23.47
CA ASP A 169 43.57 8.95 23.10
C ASP A 169 42.76 9.19 21.82
N LEU A 170 42.04 10.32 21.77
CA LEU A 170 41.24 10.70 20.62
C LEU A 170 42.11 10.88 19.37
N ALA A 171 43.21 11.64 19.45
CA ALA A 171 44.11 11.83 18.32
C ALA A 171 44.74 10.51 17.85
N GLY A 172 45.11 9.63 18.80
CA GLY A 172 45.67 8.30 18.52
C GLY A 172 44.72 7.41 17.72
N ARG A 173 43.43 7.42 18.04
CA ARG A 173 42.40 6.64 17.30
C ARG A 173 42.29 7.01 15.82
N PHE A 174 42.57 8.28 15.49
CA PHE A 174 42.54 8.79 14.12
C PHE A 174 43.93 8.86 13.48
N GLY A 175 44.98 8.37 14.15
CA GLY A 175 46.36 8.40 13.65
C GLY A 175 46.93 9.81 13.51
N LEU A 176 46.44 10.77 14.30
CA LEU A 176 46.88 12.16 14.25
C LEU A 176 47.87 12.48 15.37
N SER A 177 48.76 13.44 15.13
CA SER A 177 49.64 13.99 16.17
C SER A 177 48.82 14.79 17.19
N PRO A 178 48.87 14.47 18.50
CA PRO A 178 48.14 15.23 19.53
C PRO A 178 48.49 16.72 19.53
N VAL A 179 49.75 17.08 19.21
CA VAL A 179 50.21 18.47 19.11
C VAL A 179 49.57 19.19 17.90
N ALA A 180 49.43 18.49 16.77
CA ALA A 180 48.79 19.07 15.59
C ALA A 180 47.29 19.31 15.83
N VAL A 181 46.62 18.36 16.51
CA VAL A 181 45.22 18.51 16.90
C VAL A 181 45.06 19.64 17.92
N ALA A 182 45.89 19.70 18.97
CA ALA A 182 45.86 20.78 19.96
C ALA A 182 46.02 22.17 19.30
N ARG A 183 46.98 22.32 18.40
CA ARG A 183 47.22 23.56 17.66
C ARG A 183 46.02 23.96 16.79
N ALA A 184 45.42 23.02 16.07
CA ALA A 184 44.24 23.29 15.24
C ALA A 184 43.01 23.73 16.06
N ASN A 185 42.97 23.36 17.35
CA ASN A 185 41.90 23.71 18.28
C ASN A 185 42.23 24.88 19.21
N GLY A 186 43.40 25.50 19.05
CA GLY A 186 43.87 26.59 19.93
C GLY A 186 44.00 26.16 21.39
N ILE A 187 44.39 24.92 21.64
CA ILE A 187 44.58 24.34 22.98
C ILE A 187 46.06 24.47 23.34
N GLN A 188 46.36 25.11 24.48
CA GLN A 188 47.72 25.24 24.99
C GLN A 188 48.01 24.15 26.04
N ASP A 189 47.01 23.87 26.89
CA ASP A 189 47.06 22.83 27.91
C ASP A 189 45.95 21.77 27.69
N PRO A 190 46.29 20.46 27.60
CA PRO A 190 45.31 19.39 27.48
C PRO A 190 44.24 19.34 28.59
N THR A 191 44.52 19.89 29.78
CA THR A 191 43.57 19.95 30.90
C THR A 191 42.45 20.98 30.70
N GLU A 192 42.54 21.82 29.67
CA GLU A 192 41.47 22.75 29.29
C GLU A 192 40.23 22.03 28.74
N LEU A 193 40.39 20.81 28.24
CA LEU A 193 39.33 20.02 27.63
C LEU A 193 38.52 19.26 28.68
N ARG A 194 37.20 19.26 28.50
CA ARG A 194 36.25 18.49 29.30
C ARG A 194 35.45 17.54 28.39
N PRO A 195 34.95 16.43 28.92
CA PRO A 195 33.96 15.63 28.21
C PRO A 195 32.81 16.50 27.70
N GLY A 196 32.40 16.29 26.45
CA GLY A 196 31.40 17.10 25.77
C GLY A 196 31.96 18.24 24.92
N ASP A 197 33.21 18.69 25.15
CA ASP A 197 33.84 19.73 24.33
C ASP A 197 34.05 19.25 22.88
N LEU A 198 33.87 20.16 21.93
CA LEU A 198 34.07 19.84 20.52
C LEU A 198 35.56 19.96 20.15
N VAL A 199 36.06 18.96 19.45
CA VAL A 199 37.44 18.87 18.97
C VAL A 199 37.42 18.69 17.45
N LEU A 200 38.09 19.61 16.75
CA LEU A 200 38.32 19.54 15.32
C LEU A 200 39.53 18.64 15.04
N LEU A 201 39.32 17.59 14.27
CA LEU A 201 40.37 16.70 13.77
C LEU A 201 40.76 17.14 12.34
N PRO A 202 41.86 17.89 12.16
CA PRO A 202 42.22 18.47 10.87
C PRO A 202 42.53 17.38 9.84
N GLY A 203 42.08 17.57 8.60
CA GLY A 203 42.34 16.66 7.48
C GLY A 203 41.49 15.38 7.44
N ILE A 204 40.75 15.08 8.50
CA ILE A 204 39.81 13.95 8.52
C ILE A 204 38.46 14.40 7.93
N GLN A 205 37.88 13.58 7.06
CA GLN A 205 36.59 13.84 6.42
C GLN A 205 35.61 12.72 6.70
N ALA A 206 34.34 13.07 6.96
CA ALA A 206 33.26 12.12 7.19
C ALA A 206 32.71 11.51 5.88
N ARG A 207 33.58 10.96 5.02
CA ARG A 207 33.22 10.46 3.68
C ARG A 207 32.18 9.35 3.72
N THR A 208 32.33 8.39 4.64
CA THR A 208 31.39 7.28 4.80
C THR A 208 30.02 7.75 5.28
N THR A 209 29.99 8.68 6.25
CA THR A 209 28.75 9.33 6.70
C THR A 209 28.09 10.08 5.54
N TYR A 210 28.84 10.85 4.78
CA TYR A 210 28.33 11.58 3.62
C TYR A 210 27.76 10.65 2.54
N GLN A 211 28.48 9.58 2.18
CA GLN A 211 28.01 8.58 1.22
C GLN A 211 26.72 7.90 1.66
N ARG A 212 26.62 7.53 2.94
CA ARG A 212 25.39 6.96 3.53
C ARG A 212 24.22 7.94 3.43
N LEU A 213 24.44 9.22 3.74
CA LEU A 213 23.39 10.24 3.67
C LEU A 213 22.98 10.54 2.23
N LEU A 214 23.92 10.52 1.29
CA LEU A 214 23.66 10.68 -0.14
C LEU A 214 22.83 9.51 -0.68
N ALA A 215 23.19 8.27 -0.35
CA ALA A 215 22.42 7.09 -0.74
C ALA A 215 20.99 7.15 -0.19
N LYS A 216 20.82 7.54 1.08
CA LYS A 216 19.49 7.76 1.68
C LYS A 216 18.69 8.84 0.95
N GLN A 217 19.33 9.94 0.56
CA GLN A 217 18.68 11.01 -0.23
C GLN A 217 18.23 10.49 -1.60
N GLU A 218 19.06 9.73 -2.29
CA GLU A 218 18.74 9.16 -3.61
C GLU A 218 17.57 8.16 -3.52
N GLU A 219 17.58 7.30 -2.51
CA GLU A 219 16.49 6.36 -2.23
C GLU A 219 15.17 7.09 -1.95
N GLU A 220 15.19 8.11 -1.08
CA GLU A 220 14.01 8.92 -0.79
C GLU A 220 13.48 9.64 -2.05
N ARG A 221 14.39 10.13 -2.92
CA ARG A 221 14.01 10.78 -4.18
C ARG A 221 13.38 9.78 -5.15
N GLN A 222 13.95 8.59 -5.29
CA GLN A 222 13.39 7.53 -6.13
C GLN A 222 12.02 7.09 -5.62
N ALA A 223 11.88 6.86 -4.32
CA ALA A 223 10.61 6.49 -3.70
C ALA A 223 9.52 7.56 -3.94
N ARG A 224 9.87 8.85 -3.89
CA ARG A 224 8.94 9.95 -4.21
C ARG A 224 8.47 9.91 -5.67
N LEU A 225 9.40 9.75 -6.62
CA LEU A 225 9.07 9.67 -8.04
C LEU A 225 8.21 8.45 -8.36
N GLU A 226 8.51 7.30 -7.74
CA GLU A 226 7.70 6.09 -7.90
C GLU A 226 6.30 6.25 -7.31
N ALA A 227 6.18 6.88 -6.13
CA ALA A 227 4.89 7.15 -5.51
C ALA A 227 4.05 8.10 -6.38
N GLU A 228 4.67 9.12 -6.97
CA GLU A 228 4.00 10.02 -7.92
C GLU A 228 3.55 9.28 -9.17
N ARG A 229 4.41 8.44 -9.76
CA ARG A 229 4.04 7.61 -10.92
C ARG A 229 2.85 6.70 -10.61
N ARG A 230 2.86 6.03 -9.45
CA ARG A 230 1.76 5.17 -8.99
C ARG A 230 0.46 5.95 -8.84
N ARG A 231 0.50 7.16 -8.27
CA ARG A 231 -0.67 8.04 -8.16
C ARG A 231 -1.21 8.43 -9.53
N GLN A 232 -0.34 8.83 -10.46
CA GLN A 232 -0.76 9.17 -11.83
C GLN A 232 -1.37 7.98 -12.57
N GLU A 233 -0.80 6.78 -12.40
CA GLU A 233 -1.36 5.54 -12.98
C GLU A 233 -2.74 5.20 -12.40
N GLU A 234 -2.90 5.34 -11.08
CA GLU A 234 -4.18 5.13 -10.40
C GLU A 234 -5.24 6.15 -10.85
N GLU A 235 -4.89 7.43 -10.93
CA GLU A 235 -5.77 8.48 -11.44
C GLU A 235 -6.19 8.22 -12.89
N ARG A 236 -5.25 7.79 -13.75
CA ARG A 236 -5.56 7.39 -15.14
C ARG A 236 -6.52 6.21 -15.19
N ARG A 237 -6.31 5.19 -14.35
CA ARG A 237 -7.19 4.02 -14.27
C ARG A 237 -8.60 4.41 -13.83
N LEU A 238 -8.72 5.24 -12.80
CA LEU A 238 -10.01 5.74 -12.31
C LEU A 238 -10.71 6.63 -13.35
N ALA A 239 -9.96 7.46 -14.08
CA ALA A 239 -10.51 8.29 -15.15
C ALA A 239 -11.04 7.44 -16.32
N GLU A 240 -10.32 6.38 -16.70
CA GLU A 240 -10.78 5.45 -17.73
C GLU A 240 -12.04 4.70 -17.29
N GLU A 241 -12.09 4.23 -16.04
CA GLU A 241 -13.27 3.57 -15.49
C GLU A 241 -14.50 4.50 -15.48
N ARG A 242 -14.33 5.75 -15.01
CA ARG A 242 -15.41 6.76 -15.07
C ARG A 242 -15.90 7.00 -16.49
N ARG A 243 -14.99 7.11 -17.46
CA ARG A 243 -15.34 7.28 -18.87
C ARG A 243 -16.14 6.09 -19.41
N ARG A 244 -15.76 4.86 -19.05
CA ARG A 244 -16.50 3.65 -19.42
C ARG A 244 -17.90 3.62 -18.80
N GLN A 245 -18.02 3.94 -17.52
CA GLN A 245 -19.31 4.01 -16.82
C GLN A 245 -20.23 5.08 -17.44
N GLU A 246 -19.69 6.26 -17.75
CA GLU A 246 -20.46 7.32 -18.39
C GLU A 246 -20.90 6.93 -19.81
N ALA A 247 -20.03 6.31 -20.61
CA ALA A 247 -20.39 5.78 -21.92
C ALA A 247 -21.50 4.73 -21.85
N GLN A 248 -21.43 3.81 -20.87
CA GLN A 248 -22.50 2.82 -20.63
C GLN A 248 -23.82 3.49 -20.21
N ARG A 249 -23.77 4.50 -19.33
CA ARG A 249 -24.96 5.27 -18.94
C ARG A 249 -25.59 5.98 -20.15
N GLN A 250 -24.78 6.65 -20.95
CA GLN A 250 -25.24 7.32 -22.17
C GLN A 250 -25.84 6.34 -23.18
N ALA A 251 -25.23 5.16 -23.37
CA ALA A 251 -25.77 4.11 -24.24
C ALA A 251 -27.14 3.60 -23.75
N ARG A 252 -27.30 3.37 -22.44
CA ARG A 252 -28.59 2.98 -21.84
C ARG A 252 -29.65 4.06 -22.04
N LEU A 253 -29.31 5.33 -21.81
CA LEU A 253 -30.23 6.45 -22.05
C LEU A 253 -30.65 6.54 -23.52
N ARG A 254 -29.73 6.36 -24.46
CA ARG A 254 -30.03 6.31 -25.90
C ARG A 254 -30.95 5.14 -26.27
N GLN A 255 -30.73 3.95 -25.72
CA GLN A 255 -31.62 2.81 -25.93
C GLN A 255 -33.02 3.06 -25.34
N ALA A 256 -33.11 3.66 -24.15
CA ALA A 256 -34.39 3.98 -23.52
C ALA A 256 -35.19 5.07 -24.27
N GLN A 257 -34.48 6.03 -24.89
CA GLN A 257 -35.08 7.11 -25.70
C GLN A 257 -35.26 6.75 -27.18
N ALA A 258 -34.75 5.59 -27.63
CA ALA A 258 -34.94 5.15 -28.99
C ALA A 258 -36.44 4.99 -29.28
N PRO A 259 -36.97 5.56 -30.38
CA PRO A 259 -38.37 5.41 -30.73
C PRO A 259 -38.66 3.91 -30.84
N LYS A 260 -39.64 3.43 -30.07
CA LYS A 260 -40.14 2.07 -30.22
C LYS A 260 -40.48 1.89 -31.70
N PRO A 261 -40.02 0.82 -32.37
CA PRO A 261 -40.35 0.59 -33.76
C PRO A 261 -41.87 0.70 -33.88
N GLN A 262 -42.32 1.62 -34.74
CA GLN A 262 -43.75 1.76 -35.02
C GLN A 262 -44.15 0.46 -35.71
N VAL A 263 -44.66 -0.48 -34.92
CA VAL A 263 -45.32 -1.67 -35.43
C VAL A 263 -46.50 -1.16 -36.22
N ARG A 264 -46.31 -1.04 -37.54
CA ARG A 264 -47.38 -0.77 -38.48
C ARG A 264 -48.37 -1.90 -38.22
N ARG A 265 -49.54 -1.57 -37.62
CA ARG A 265 -50.60 -2.55 -37.42
C ARG A 265 -51.02 -3.01 -38.81
N VAL A 266 -50.41 -4.08 -39.28
CA VAL A 266 -50.81 -4.73 -40.52
C VAL A 266 -52.13 -5.40 -40.18
N SER A 267 -53.19 -4.96 -40.85
CA SER A 267 -54.45 -5.67 -40.91
C SER A 267 -54.15 -7.12 -41.31
N TYR A 268 -54.45 -8.05 -40.41
CA TYR A 268 -54.43 -9.48 -40.69
C TYR A 268 -55.36 -9.74 -41.87
N GLN A 269 -54.81 -9.80 -43.08
CA GLN A 269 -55.49 -10.46 -44.18
C GLN A 269 -55.11 -11.94 -44.08
N GLU A 270 -56.12 -12.79 -43.96
CA GLU A 270 -56.04 -14.24 -44.07
C GLU A 270 -55.56 -14.64 -45.48
N GLY A 271 -54.30 -14.33 -45.79
CA GLY A 271 -53.55 -14.98 -46.85
C GLY A 271 -52.73 -16.09 -46.23
N GLY A 272 -52.99 -17.34 -46.64
CA GLY A 272 -52.21 -18.51 -46.25
C GLY A 272 -50.72 -18.38 -46.61
N LEU A 273 -49.87 -19.23 -46.02
CA LEU A 273 -48.46 -19.29 -46.43
C LEU A 273 -48.36 -19.85 -47.86
N ARG A 274 -47.22 -19.63 -48.49
CA ARG A 274 -46.89 -20.19 -49.80
C ARG A 274 -45.67 -21.09 -49.65
N TRP A 275 -45.53 -22.05 -50.55
CA TRP A 275 -44.33 -22.89 -50.59
C TRP A 275 -43.08 -22.02 -50.76
N PRO A 276 -42.09 -22.14 -49.85
CA PRO A 276 -40.87 -21.30 -49.87
C PRO A 276 -39.84 -21.74 -50.91
N LEU A 277 -40.12 -22.86 -51.59
CA LEU A 277 -39.25 -23.52 -52.54
C LEU A 277 -40.10 -24.14 -53.64
N SER A 278 -39.57 -24.23 -54.86
CA SER A 278 -40.20 -24.93 -55.99
C SER A 278 -39.34 -26.11 -56.43
N GLY A 279 -39.96 -27.17 -56.97
CA GLY A 279 -39.21 -28.33 -57.49
C GLY A 279 -38.48 -29.12 -56.40
N PHE A 280 -39.09 -29.28 -55.22
CA PHE A 280 -38.52 -29.96 -54.06
C PHE A 280 -39.16 -31.33 -53.83
N ARG A 281 -38.50 -32.13 -52.99
CA ARG A 281 -39.08 -33.32 -52.37
C ARG A 281 -38.97 -33.20 -50.85
N ILE A 282 -40.06 -33.47 -50.12
CA ILE A 282 -40.00 -33.54 -48.67
C ILE A 282 -39.21 -34.79 -48.27
N THR A 283 -38.13 -34.63 -47.51
CA THR A 283 -37.30 -35.74 -47.02
C THR A 283 -37.57 -36.07 -45.56
N THR A 284 -37.96 -35.07 -44.76
CA THR A 284 -38.26 -35.24 -43.33
C THR A 284 -39.49 -34.42 -42.98
N TYR A 285 -40.43 -35.01 -42.26
CA TYR A 285 -41.65 -34.33 -41.80
C TYR A 285 -41.50 -33.83 -40.36
N PHE A 286 -42.36 -32.88 -39.99
CA PHE A 286 -42.46 -32.37 -38.63
C PHE A 286 -42.74 -33.50 -37.63
N GLY A 287 -42.06 -33.45 -36.49
CA GLY A 287 -42.19 -34.43 -35.40
C GLY A 287 -41.52 -35.77 -35.66
N GLN A 288 -40.98 -36.02 -36.86
CA GLN A 288 -40.17 -37.22 -37.11
C GLN A 288 -38.83 -37.12 -36.37
N ARG A 289 -38.21 -38.28 -36.15
CA ARG A 289 -36.84 -38.33 -35.63
C ARG A 289 -35.87 -38.05 -36.79
N GLY A 290 -35.17 -36.94 -36.72
CA GLY A 290 -34.12 -36.58 -37.68
C GLY A 290 -32.77 -37.22 -37.34
N ALA A 291 -31.78 -37.04 -38.23
CA ALA A 291 -30.41 -37.53 -38.03
C ALA A 291 -29.72 -36.88 -36.81
N PHE A 292 -30.03 -35.62 -36.53
CA PHE A 292 -29.38 -34.83 -35.47
C PHE A 292 -30.31 -34.45 -34.31
N GLN A 293 -31.61 -34.67 -34.43
CA GLN A 293 -32.61 -34.24 -33.44
C GLN A 293 -33.65 -35.35 -33.20
N ARG A 294 -34.03 -35.55 -31.94
CA ARG A 294 -35.06 -36.55 -31.57
C ARG A 294 -36.47 -36.16 -32.03
N PHE A 295 -36.70 -34.86 -32.23
CA PHE A 295 -37.95 -34.29 -32.70
C PHE A 295 -37.62 -33.20 -33.72
N HIS A 296 -38.12 -33.35 -34.95
CA HIS A 296 -37.89 -32.41 -36.03
C HIS A 296 -38.88 -31.25 -35.98
N THR A 297 -38.40 -30.02 -35.79
CA THR A 297 -39.21 -28.82 -35.56
C THR A 297 -39.79 -28.19 -36.83
N GLY A 298 -39.48 -28.75 -37.99
CA GLY A 298 -39.92 -28.24 -39.29
C GLY A 298 -40.13 -29.35 -40.32
N ILE A 299 -40.07 -28.97 -41.60
CA ILE A 299 -40.01 -29.90 -42.73
C ILE A 299 -38.72 -29.66 -43.51
N ASP A 300 -38.12 -30.73 -44.02
CA ASP A 300 -36.93 -30.66 -44.87
C ASP A 300 -37.32 -30.81 -46.33
N LEU A 301 -37.03 -29.78 -47.12
CA LEU A 301 -37.32 -29.69 -48.54
C LEU A 301 -36.02 -29.86 -49.32
N ALA A 302 -35.75 -31.07 -49.80
CA ALA A 302 -34.58 -31.37 -50.60
C ALA A 302 -34.70 -30.74 -52.00
N ALA A 303 -33.69 -29.98 -52.38
CA ALA A 303 -33.53 -29.35 -53.68
C ALA A 303 -32.03 -29.12 -53.97
N PRO A 304 -31.64 -28.91 -55.24
CA PRO A 304 -30.24 -28.63 -55.58
C PRO A 304 -29.66 -27.44 -54.80
N TYR A 305 -28.37 -27.52 -54.48
CA TYR A 305 -27.63 -26.43 -53.85
C TYR A 305 -27.75 -25.14 -54.69
N GLY A 306 -27.99 -24.01 -54.04
CA GLY A 306 -28.15 -22.71 -54.70
C GLY A 306 -29.56 -22.44 -55.23
N THR A 307 -30.53 -23.35 -55.08
CA THR A 307 -31.93 -23.09 -55.46
C THR A 307 -32.47 -21.87 -54.69
N PRO A 308 -33.11 -20.88 -55.35
CA PRO A 308 -33.66 -19.71 -54.65
C PRO A 308 -34.73 -20.09 -53.62
N ILE A 309 -34.63 -19.53 -52.42
CA ILE A 309 -35.62 -19.64 -51.36
C ILE A 309 -36.41 -18.34 -51.29
N ALA A 310 -37.73 -18.44 -51.33
CA ALA A 310 -38.64 -17.32 -51.30
C ALA A 310 -39.36 -17.19 -49.96
N ALA A 311 -39.71 -15.96 -49.57
CA ALA A 311 -40.52 -15.70 -48.39
C ALA A 311 -41.92 -16.34 -48.54
N ALA A 312 -42.29 -17.23 -47.62
CA ALA A 312 -43.59 -17.89 -47.61
C ALA A 312 -44.75 -16.90 -47.39
N LYS A 313 -44.50 -15.79 -46.71
CA LYS A 313 -45.43 -14.69 -46.45
C LYS A 313 -44.66 -13.38 -46.28
N SER A 314 -45.32 -12.25 -46.56
CA SER A 314 -44.72 -10.93 -46.34
C SER A 314 -44.42 -10.71 -44.86
N GLY A 315 -43.31 -10.08 -44.53
CA GLY A 315 -42.93 -9.88 -43.13
C GLY A 315 -41.65 -9.07 -42.98
N GLN A 316 -41.29 -8.78 -41.72
CA GLN A 316 -40.03 -8.15 -41.38
C GLN A 316 -38.97 -9.22 -41.07
N VAL A 317 -37.76 -9.03 -41.57
CA VAL A 317 -36.61 -9.89 -41.26
C VAL A 317 -36.20 -9.65 -39.81
N GLU A 318 -36.52 -10.57 -38.92
CA GLU A 318 -36.11 -10.52 -37.52
C GLU A 318 -34.65 -10.95 -37.37
N VAL A 319 -34.31 -12.07 -38.02
CA VAL A 319 -32.96 -12.63 -38.00
C VAL A 319 -32.51 -12.91 -39.44
N ALA A 320 -31.26 -12.56 -39.74
CA ALA A 320 -30.56 -12.93 -40.96
C ALA A 320 -29.07 -13.09 -40.61
N GLY A 321 -28.64 -14.32 -40.38
CA GLY A 321 -27.25 -14.59 -39.97
C GLY A 321 -26.95 -16.05 -39.67
N TRP A 322 -25.78 -16.27 -39.06
CA TRP A 322 -25.31 -17.60 -38.66
C TRP A 322 -25.87 -18.01 -37.28
N SER A 323 -26.35 -19.24 -37.16
CA SER A 323 -26.72 -19.87 -35.90
C SER A 323 -25.74 -20.99 -35.54
N ALA A 324 -25.20 -20.93 -34.32
CA ALA A 324 -24.38 -21.99 -33.75
C ALA A 324 -25.19 -23.21 -33.26
N LEU A 325 -26.53 -23.13 -33.24
CA LEU A 325 -27.43 -24.15 -32.71
C LEU A 325 -27.96 -25.12 -33.79
N GLY A 326 -27.20 -25.30 -34.87
CA GLY A 326 -27.50 -26.30 -35.90
C GLY A 326 -28.17 -25.75 -37.16
N TYR A 327 -28.81 -24.59 -37.14
CA TYR A 327 -29.45 -24.04 -38.35
C TYR A 327 -28.48 -23.52 -39.43
N GLY A 328 -27.22 -23.21 -39.07
CA GLY A 328 -26.26 -22.61 -39.99
C GLY A 328 -26.69 -21.20 -40.41
N PHE A 329 -26.51 -20.82 -41.67
CA PHE A 329 -27.12 -19.58 -42.16
C PHE A 329 -28.63 -19.74 -42.23
N HIS A 330 -29.33 -18.79 -41.62
CA HIS A 330 -30.79 -18.82 -41.53
C HIS A 330 -31.40 -17.43 -41.55
N VAL A 331 -32.68 -17.40 -41.90
CA VAL A 331 -33.54 -16.22 -41.89
C VAL A 331 -34.77 -16.54 -41.05
N ILE A 332 -35.19 -15.60 -40.20
CA ILE A 332 -36.49 -15.63 -39.51
C ILE A 332 -37.28 -14.40 -39.96
N LEU A 333 -38.50 -14.61 -40.42
CA LEU A 333 -39.44 -13.56 -40.80
C LEU A 333 -40.58 -13.48 -39.78
N ASP A 334 -40.79 -12.30 -39.20
CA ASP A 334 -41.98 -11.96 -38.42
C ASP A 334 -43.08 -11.46 -39.36
N HIS A 335 -44.20 -12.18 -39.40
CA HIS A 335 -45.36 -11.84 -40.23
C HIS A 335 -46.41 -11.01 -39.48
N GLY A 336 -46.16 -10.68 -38.21
CA GLY A 336 -47.13 -10.10 -37.30
C GLY A 336 -48.12 -11.14 -36.75
N GLY A 337 -48.86 -10.76 -35.71
CA GLY A 337 -49.85 -11.64 -35.07
C GLY A 337 -49.24 -12.85 -34.35
N GLY A 338 -47.94 -12.82 -34.07
CA GLY A 338 -47.20 -13.91 -33.43
C GLY A 338 -46.88 -15.08 -34.35
N VAL A 339 -46.97 -14.90 -35.67
CA VAL A 339 -46.62 -15.93 -36.67
C VAL A 339 -45.26 -15.61 -37.27
N GLU A 340 -44.34 -16.56 -37.21
CA GLU A 340 -43.00 -16.46 -37.78
C GLU A 340 -42.72 -17.64 -38.72
N THR A 341 -41.84 -17.42 -39.69
CA THR A 341 -41.25 -18.51 -40.48
C THR A 341 -39.74 -18.51 -40.39
N LEU A 342 -39.15 -19.71 -40.28
CA LEU A 342 -37.70 -19.91 -40.24
C LEU A 342 -37.24 -20.69 -41.47
N TYR A 343 -36.15 -20.22 -42.08
CA TYR A 343 -35.52 -20.81 -43.25
C TYR A 343 -34.06 -21.08 -42.91
N ALA A 344 -33.65 -22.36 -42.85
CA ALA A 344 -32.33 -22.75 -42.38
C ALA A 344 -31.52 -23.55 -43.42
N HIS A 345 -30.25 -23.76 -43.09
CA HIS A 345 -29.23 -24.43 -43.89
C HIS A 345 -28.87 -23.68 -45.19
N LEU A 346 -29.09 -22.37 -45.24
CA LEU A 346 -28.84 -21.55 -46.43
C LEU A 346 -27.37 -21.57 -46.84
N SER A 347 -27.10 -21.53 -48.14
CA SER A 347 -25.74 -21.30 -48.66
C SER A 347 -25.37 -19.82 -48.60
N ARG A 348 -26.36 -18.96 -48.83
CA ARG A 348 -26.23 -17.50 -48.84
C ARG A 348 -27.54 -16.85 -48.45
N ILE A 349 -27.46 -15.77 -47.67
CA ILE A 349 -28.57 -14.92 -47.27
C ILE A 349 -28.66 -13.73 -48.24
N ALA A 350 -29.87 -13.37 -48.67
CA ALA A 350 -30.12 -12.29 -49.63
C ALA A 350 -30.73 -11.03 -49.01
N VAL A 351 -31.00 -11.03 -47.71
CA VAL A 351 -31.70 -9.96 -46.98
C VAL A 351 -30.99 -9.59 -45.67
N ARG A 352 -31.36 -8.47 -45.05
CA ARG A 352 -30.74 -7.96 -43.81
C ARG A 352 -31.73 -7.85 -42.64
N PRO A 353 -31.29 -7.97 -41.37
CA PRO A 353 -32.17 -7.73 -40.22
C PRO A 353 -32.84 -6.34 -40.27
N GLY A 354 -34.13 -6.30 -39.99
CA GLY A 354 -34.98 -5.12 -40.06
C GLY A 354 -35.59 -4.82 -41.43
N GLU A 355 -35.11 -5.46 -42.50
CA GLU A 355 -35.66 -5.31 -43.86
C GLU A 355 -37.08 -5.86 -43.95
N TRP A 356 -37.94 -5.21 -44.74
CA TRP A 356 -39.27 -5.73 -45.06
C TRP A 356 -39.21 -6.51 -46.37
N VAL A 357 -39.81 -7.71 -46.38
CA VAL A 357 -39.88 -8.57 -47.57
C VAL A 357 -41.32 -8.88 -47.94
N GLU A 358 -41.59 -8.95 -49.24
CA GLU A 358 -42.89 -9.40 -49.75
C GLU A 358 -42.92 -10.92 -49.91
N ALA A 359 -44.10 -11.52 -49.76
CA ALA A 359 -44.28 -12.93 -50.05
C ALA A 359 -43.77 -13.23 -51.47
N GLY A 360 -42.83 -14.18 -51.60
CA GLY A 360 -42.23 -14.59 -52.89
C GLY A 360 -40.91 -13.94 -53.22
N GLN A 361 -40.55 -12.88 -52.51
CA GLN A 361 -39.24 -12.28 -52.63
C GLN A 361 -38.18 -13.31 -52.22
N VAL A 362 -37.09 -13.38 -52.99
CA VAL A 362 -35.96 -14.25 -52.69
C VAL A 362 -35.26 -13.73 -51.44
N ILE A 363 -35.15 -14.58 -50.43
CA ILE A 363 -34.53 -14.26 -49.13
C ILE A 363 -33.22 -15.00 -48.89
N GLY A 364 -32.94 -16.03 -49.68
CA GLY A 364 -31.72 -16.81 -49.59
C GLY A 364 -31.66 -17.90 -50.64
N TYR A 365 -30.69 -18.80 -50.48
CA TYR A 365 -30.44 -19.89 -51.41
C TYR A 365 -30.20 -21.19 -50.65
N VAL A 366 -30.74 -22.29 -51.16
CA VAL A 366 -30.56 -23.63 -50.58
C VAL A 366 -29.08 -23.93 -50.40
N GLY A 367 -28.74 -24.52 -49.27
CA GLY A 367 -27.38 -24.91 -48.94
C GLY A 367 -27.34 -26.18 -48.11
N SER A 368 -26.25 -26.32 -47.36
CA SER A 368 -26.02 -27.47 -46.47
C SER A 368 -25.22 -27.03 -45.23
N THR A 369 -25.40 -25.78 -44.78
CA THR A 369 -24.67 -25.26 -43.61
C THR A 369 -25.31 -25.68 -42.30
N GLY A 370 -24.53 -25.78 -41.22
CA GLY A 370 -25.04 -26.26 -39.94
C GLY A 370 -25.18 -27.78 -39.91
N TRP A 371 -26.17 -28.29 -39.18
CA TRP A 371 -26.45 -29.72 -39.04
C TRP A 371 -27.31 -30.22 -40.20
N SER A 372 -26.66 -30.45 -41.33
CA SER A 372 -27.31 -30.92 -42.55
C SER A 372 -26.52 -32.09 -43.14
N THR A 373 -27.22 -33.13 -43.61
CA THR A 373 -26.62 -34.30 -44.28
C THR A 373 -26.50 -34.14 -45.80
N GLY A 374 -27.03 -33.05 -46.36
CA GLY A 374 -26.98 -32.75 -47.79
C GLY A 374 -27.89 -31.57 -48.16
N PRO A 375 -27.85 -31.08 -49.41
CA PRO A 375 -28.58 -29.87 -49.79
C PRO A 375 -30.09 -29.96 -49.58
N HIS A 376 -30.63 -29.12 -48.69
CA HIS A 376 -32.06 -28.97 -48.42
C HIS A 376 -32.36 -27.64 -47.73
N LEU A 377 -33.63 -27.22 -47.75
CA LEU A 377 -34.16 -26.16 -46.89
C LEU A 377 -34.86 -26.81 -45.70
N HIS A 378 -34.44 -26.46 -44.48
CA HIS A 378 -35.23 -26.71 -43.28
C HIS A 378 -36.18 -25.53 -43.06
N PHE A 379 -37.49 -25.79 -43.09
CA PHE A 379 -38.54 -24.78 -43.00
C PHE A 379 -39.41 -25.00 -41.75
N GLU A 380 -39.55 -23.96 -40.93
CA GLU A 380 -40.45 -23.97 -39.77
C GLU A 380 -41.52 -22.90 -39.88
N VAL A 381 -42.67 -23.18 -39.29
CA VAL A 381 -43.71 -22.20 -38.95
C VAL A 381 -43.82 -22.16 -37.44
N ARG A 382 -43.75 -20.97 -36.84
CA ARG A 382 -43.88 -20.79 -35.39
C ARG A 382 -45.06 -19.89 -35.08
N VAL A 383 -45.82 -20.27 -34.07
CA VAL A 383 -46.95 -19.47 -33.57
C VAL A 383 -46.73 -19.23 -32.08
N GLY A 384 -46.59 -17.96 -31.68
CA GLY A 384 -46.20 -17.58 -30.33
C GLY A 384 -44.84 -18.15 -29.91
N GLY A 385 -43.91 -18.30 -30.87
CA GLY A 385 -42.59 -18.90 -30.65
C GLY A 385 -42.57 -20.43 -30.59
N VAL A 386 -43.71 -21.12 -30.69
CA VAL A 386 -43.78 -22.59 -30.67
C VAL A 386 -43.80 -23.14 -32.11
N PRO A 387 -42.87 -24.04 -32.48
CA PRO A 387 -42.91 -24.70 -33.78
C PRO A 387 -44.20 -25.51 -33.98
N GLN A 388 -44.85 -25.28 -35.11
CA GLN A 388 -46.05 -25.98 -35.55
C GLN A 388 -45.73 -26.79 -36.81
N ASN A 389 -46.54 -27.79 -37.12
CA ASN A 389 -46.41 -28.53 -38.37
C ASN A 389 -46.64 -27.59 -39.57
N PRO A 390 -45.62 -27.29 -40.40
CA PRO A 390 -45.76 -26.35 -41.51
C PRO A 390 -46.81 -26.76 -42.55
N LEU A 391 -47.08 -28.06 -42.70
CA LEU A 391 -48.09 -28.56 -43.65
C LEU A 391 -49.53 -28.15 -43.30
N ALA A 392 -49.79 -27.69 -42.06
CA ALA A 392 -51.09 -27.15 -41.68
C ALA A 392 -51.30 -25.69 -42.16
N TYR A 393 -50.25 -25.03 -42.67
CA TYR A 393 -50.26 -23.61 -43.04
C TYR A 393 -49.91 -23.36 -44.52
N LEU A 394 -49.34 -24.36 -45.18
CA LEU A 394 -48.96 -24.36 -46.59
C LEU A 394 -50.13 -24.87 -47.47
N PRO A 395 -50.20 -24.44 -48.74
CA PRO A 395 -51.33 -24.74 -49.63
C PRO A 395 -51.28 -26.13 -50.25
#